data_AF-X0W6Y8-F1
#
_entry.id   AF-X0W6Y8-F1
#
_cell.length_a   1.000
_cell.length_b   1.000
_cell.length_c   1.000
_cell.angle_alpha   90.00
_cell.angle_beta   90.00
_cell.angle_gamma   90.00
#
_symmetry.space_group_name_H-M   'P 1'
#
loop_
_entity.id
_entity.type
_entity.pdbx_description
1 polymer ?
#
loop_
_entity_poly.entity_id
_entity_poly.type
_entity_poly.pdbx_seq_one_letter_code
_entity_poly.pdbx_strand_id
1 'polypeptide(L)'
;EDVVDDLTGGMREYLTEDQVIIMEGEHAAFRTGMGMIQNKVAVWSDGGYDPETEWPRSPGHRSEQRREEERRAHAEMEAAREEAVAQAREGQTGNTARGSGKTRKDPWTRYVDEFVRRYHFNDEQKEKAYRLLEVQLRKRDNYLQRKLPEMDRIEKELKEAKTDAEREKAQAGLEKLNAPVDRMFQQLKDRLQQLPTRDQRKKAAKERIEQRQVGERDKKPASKPTRPKPNNQPTP
;
A
#
# COMPACT_ATOMS: atom_id res chain seq x y z
N GLU A 1 -20.77 36.98 30.84
CA GLU A 1 -20.78 36.52 29.44
C GLU A 1 -19.38 36.65 28.89
N ASP A 2 -18.94 35.65 28.13
CA ASP A 2 -17.57 35.54 27.64
C ASP A 2 -17.40 36.47 26.44
N VAL A 3 -16.47 37.42 26.51
CA VAL A 3 -16.22 38.41 25.44
C VAL A 3 -15.95 37.73 24.10
N VAL A 4 -15.45 36.49 24.13
CA VAL A 4 -15.17 35.68 22.95
C VAL A 4 -16.45 35.12 22.31
N ASP A 5 -17.49 34.83 23.10
CA ASP A 5 -18.78 34.33 22.61
C ASP A 5 -19.53 35.42 21.83
N ASP A 6 -19.46 36.66 22.32
CA ASP A 6 -20.04 37.81 21.64
C ASP A 6 -19.30 38.13 20.33
N LEU A 7 -17.97 38.03 20.33
CA LEU A 7 -17.14 38.28 19.14
C LEU A 7 -17.39 37.22 18.04
N THR A 8 -17.53 35.95 18.44
CA THR A 8 -17.79 34.84 17.50
C THR A 8 -19.21 34.88 16.95
N GLY A 9 -20.20 35.35 17.73
CA GLY A 9 -21.56 35.59 17.26
C GLY A 9 -21.62 36.58 16.08
N GLY A 10 -20.88 37.69 16.15
CA GLY A 10 -20.83 38.69 15.07
C GLY A 10 -20.09 38.23 13.81
N MET A 11 -19.13 37.31 13.93
CA MET A 11 -18.38 36.79 12.78
C MET A 11 -19.15 35.75 11.95
N ARG A 12 -20.10 35.03 12.56
CA ARG A 12 -20.92 34.02 11.86
C ARG A 12 -21.68 34.58 10.65
N GLU A 13 -22.05 35.86 10.67
CA GLU A 13 -22.78 36.51 9.57
C GLU A 13 -21.95 36.67 8.29
N TYR A 14 -20.61 36.64 8.41
CA TYR A 14 -19.69 36.90 7.30
C TYR A 14 -18.90 35.67 6.85
N LEU A 15 -19.04 34.54 7.53
CA LEU A 15 -18.31 33.30 7.26
C LEU A 15 -19.18 32.29 6.51
N THR A 16 -18.55 31.44 5.69
CA THR A 16 -19.24 30.29 5.09
C THR A 16 -19.52 29.23 6.15
N GLU A 17 -20.48 28.34 5.90
CA GLU A 17 -20.85 27.26 6.82
C GLU A 17 -19.65 26.38 7.21
N ASP A 18 -18.79 26.03 6.24
CA ASP A 18 -17.54 25.29 6.50
C ASP A 18 -16.57 26.07 7.41
N GLN A 19 -16.46 27.39 7.25
CA GLN A 19 -15.60 28.23 8.08
C GLN A 19 -16.16 28.39 9.50
N VAL A 20 -17.49 28.45 9.64
CA VAL A 20 -18.15 28.45 10.94
C VAL A 20 -17.87 27.14 11.68
N ILE A 21 -17.95 26.00 11.00
CA ILE A 21 -17.65 24.68 11.59
C ILE A 21 -16.18 24.62 12.06
N ILE A 22 -15.23 25.11 11.25
CA ILE A 22 -13.82 25.13 11.64
C ILE A 22 -13.60 26.06 12.85
N MET A 23 -14.14 27.28 12.81
CA MET A 23 -14.02 28.25 13.90
C MET A 23 -14.63 27.73 15.20
N GLU A 24 -15.80 27.10 15.15
CA GLU A 24 -16.45 26.51 16.33
C GLU A 24 -15.65 25.33 16.88
N GLY A 25 -15.08 24.50 16.00
CA GLY A 25 -14.16 23.43 16.39
C GLY A 25 -12.92 23.97 17.12
N GLU A 26 -12.29 25.01 16.57
CA GLU A 26 -11.14 25.68 17.18
C GLU A 26 -11.51 26.33 18.52
N HIS A 27 -12.68 26.96 18.61
CA HIS A 27 -13.13 27.60 19.84
C HIS A 27 -13.46 26.59 20.95
N ALA A 28 -14.11 25.48 20.61
CA ALA A 28 -14.37 24.39 21.56
C ALA A 28 -13.06 23.77 22.08
N ALA A 29 -12.08 23.56 21.20
CA ALA A 29 -10.75 23.09 21.58
C ALA A 29 -10.04 24.09 22.50
N PHE A 30 -10.11 25.39 22.19
CA PHE A 30 -9.53 26.45 23.01
C PHE A 30 -10.15 26.51 24.43
N ARG A 31 -11.48 26.51 24.54
CA ARG A 31 -12.17 26.52 25.85
C ARG A 31 -11.79 25.29 26.69
N THR A 32 -11.74 24.12 26.07
CA THR A 32 -11.31 22.88 26.73
C THR A 32 -9.87 23.00 27.24
N GLY A 33 -8.96 23.51 26.41
CA GLY A 33 -7.57 23.76 26.78
C GLY A 33 -7.42 24.76 27.92
N MET A 34 -8.16 25.87 27.89
CA MET A 34 -8.15 26.88 28.96
C MET A 34 -8.69 26.33 30.27
N GLY A 35 -9.75 25.51 30.23
CA GLY A 35 -10.26 24.83 31.42
C GLY A 35 -9.22 23.89 32.06
N MET A 36 -8.48 23.14 31.23
CA MET A 36 -7.38 22.30 31.72
C MET A 36 -6.27 23.12 32.35
N ILE A 37 -5.90 24.27 31.75
CA ILE A 37 -4.87 25.17 32.29
C ILE A 37 -5.33 25.78 33.62
N GLN A 38 -6.56 26.28 33.71
CA GLN A 38 -7.10 26.86 34.95
C GLN A 38 -7.12 25.84 36.09
N ASN A 39 -7.57 24.61 35.82
CA ASN A 39 -7.53 23.53 36.81
C ASN A 39 -6.09 23.22 37.26
N LYS A 40 -5.14 23.17 36.32
CA LYS A 40 -3.71 22.99 36.66
C LYS A 40 -3.15 24.13 37.51
N VAL A 41 -3.45 25.38 37.15
CA VAL A 41 -2.99 26.55 37.90
C VAL A 41 -3.53 26.51 39.33
N ALA A 42 -4.78 26.10 39.53
CA ALA A 42 -5.35 25.92 40.86
C ALA A 42 -4.59 24.85 41.68
N VAL A 43 -4.33 23.68 41.09
CA VAL A 43 -3.54 22.62 41.74
C VAL A 43 -2.11 23.10 42.07
N TRP A 44 -1.49 23.84 41.16
CA TRP A 44 -0.15 24.41 41.39
C TRP A 44 -0.15 25.48 42.48
N SER A 45 -1.19 26.32 42.56
CA SER A 45 -1.31 27.31 43.64
C SER A 45 -1.47 26.68 45.02
N ASP A 46 -2.03 25.47 45.09
CA ASP A 46 -2.14 24.67 46.31
C ASP A 46 -0.86 23.87 46.65
N GLY A 47 0.23 24.08 45.88
CA GLY A 47 1.52 23.41 46.09
C GLY A 47 1.59 22.00 45.49
N GLY A 48 0.62 21.60 44.65
CA GLY A 48 0.61 20.30 43.97
C GLY A 48 1.57 20.19 42.77
N TYR A 49 2.46 21.17 42.56
CA TYR A 49 3.40 21.16 41.45
C TYR A 49 4.57 20.20 41.72
N ASP A 50 4.68 19.15 40.89
CA ASP A 50 5.82 18.23 40.89
C ASP A 50 6.72 18.47 39.66
N PRO A 51 7.92 19.05 39.84
CA PRO A 51 8.83 19.34 38.74
C PRO A 51 9.36 18.09 38.03
N GLU A 52 9.35 16.91 38.68
CA GLU A 52 9.86 15.68 38.07
C GLU A 52 8.86 15.04 37.10
N THR A 53 7.56 15.24 37.29
CA THR A 53 6.49 14.62 36.48
C THR A 53 5.79 15.61 35.55
N GLU A 54 5.70 16.89 35.92
CA GLU A 54 4.94 17.88 35.16
C GLU A 54 5.76 18.70 34.16
N TRP A 55 7.10 18.74 34.26
CA TRP A 55 7.91 19.54 33.35
C TRP A 55 8.10 18.86 31.99
N PRO A 56 7.75 19.52 30.87
CA PRO A 56 8.03 18.99 29.54
C PRO A 56 9.53 18.72 29.41
N ARG A 57 9.88 17.46 29.13
CA ARG A 57 11.27 16.91 29.02
C ARG A 57 11.93 16.42 30.30
N SER A 58 11.27 16.42 31.47
CA SER A 58 11.81 15.70 32.62
C SER A 58 11.82 14.17 32.36
N PRO A 59 12.71 13.39 33.02
CA PRO A 59 12.70 11.94 32.92
C PRO A 59 11.38 11.31 33.37
N GLY A 60 10.78 11.81 34.46
CA GLY A 60 9.49 11.35 34.98
C GLY A 60 8.35 11.58 34.00
N HIS A 61 8.27 12.78 33.41
CA HIS A 61 7.27 13.11 32.39
C HIS A 61 7.35 12.18 31.17
N ARG A 62 8.55 11.89 30.68
CA ARG A 62 8.74 10.95 29.56
C ARG A 62 8.34 9.53 29.91
N SER A 63 8.58 9.10 31.15
CA SER A 63 8.19 7.77 31.59
C SER A 63 6.67 7.64 31.75
N GLU A 64 6.02 8.66 32.31
CA GLU A 64 4.57 8.70 32.48
C GLU A 64 3.86 8.78 31.12
N GLN A 65 4.37 9.62 30.20
CA GLN A 65 3.86 9.71 28.83
C GLN A 65 3.97 8.36 28.10
N ARG A 66 5.11 7.67 28.21
CA ARG A 66 5.26 6.32 27.63
C ARG A 66 4.26 5.33 28.23
N ARG A 67 4.03 5.37 29.54
CA ARG A 67 3.08 4.50 30.22
C ARG A 67 1.62 4.79 29.83
N GLU A 68 1.29 6.06 29.60
CA GLU A 68 -0.03 6.46 29.07
C GLU A 68 -0.19 6.03 27.60
N GLU A 69 0.83 6.24 26.77
CA GLU A 69 0.83 5.77 25.37
C GLU A 69 0.70 4.25 25.28
N GLU A 70 1.41 3.49 26.13
CA GLU A 70 1.29 2.04 26.22
C GLU A 70 -0.11 1.61 26.67
N ARG A 71 -0.71 2.29 27.66
CA ARG A 71 -2.09 2.04 28.08
C ARG A 71 -3.10 2.33 26.97
N ARG A 72 -2.92 3.44 26.24
CA ARG A 72 -3.77 3.80 25.12
C ARG A 72 -3.64 2.79 23.98
N ALA A 73 -2.42 2.40 23.63
CA ALA A 73 -2.17 1.38 22.60
C ALA A 73 -2.77 0.02 22.99
N HIS A 74 -2.70 -0.37 24.27
CA HIS A 74 -3.34 -1.58 24.77
C HIS A 74 -4.87 -1.48 24.69
N ALA A 75 -5.46 -0.37 25.14
CA ALA A 75 -6.90 -0.15 25.07
C ALA A 75 -7.41 -0.13 23.63
N GLU A 76 -6.69 0.51 22.70
CA GLU A 76 -7.00 0.50 21.27
C GLU A 76 -6.89 -0.92 20.67
N MET A 77 -5.89 -1.71 21.09
CA MET A 77 -5.75 -3.11 20.65
C MET A 77 -6.89 -3.99 21.17
N GLU A 78 -7.30 -3.81 22.42
CA GLU A 78 -8.46 -4.53 22.98
C GLU A 78 -9.76 -4.11 22.30
N ALA A 79 -10.00 -2.81 22.10
CA ALA A 79 -11.16 -2.32 21.36
C ALA A 79 -11.20 -2.87 19.92
N ALA A 80 -10.09 -2.87 19.20
CA ALA A 80 -10.00 -3.44 17.86
C ALA A 80 -10.22 -4.96 17.85
N ARG A 81 -9.76 -5.67 18.89
CA ARG A 81 -10.00 -7.11 19.05
C ARG A 81 -11.48 -7.38 19.33
N GLU A 82 -12.11 -6.60 20.19
CA GLU A 82 -13.54 -6.69 20.48
C GLU A 82 -14.37 -6.39 19.25
N GLU A 83 -14.02 -5.35 18.48
CA GLU A 83 -14.67 -5.01 17.22
C GLU A 83 -14.52 -6.14 16.19
N ALA A 84 -13.32 -6.72 16.04
CA ALA A 84 -13.10 -7.86 15.16
C ALA A 84 -13.91 -9.10 15.56
N VAL A 85 -14.06 -9.34 16.87
CA VAL A 85 -14.90 -10.44 17.40
C VAL A 85 -16.39 -10.15 17.19
N ALA A 86 -16.82 -8.90 17.36
CA ALA A 86 -18.19 -8.47 17.11
C ALA A 86 -18.55 -8.60 15.62
N GLN A 87 -17.69 -8.10 14.72
CA GLN A 87 -17.84 -8.26 13.27
C GLN A 87 -17.84 -9.75 12.85
N ALA A 88 -17.01 -10.59 13.48
CA ALA A 88 -17.02 -12.03 13.23
C ALA A 88 -18.32 -12.71 13.68
N ARG A 89 -18.94 -12.25 14.77
CA ARG A 89 -20.23 -12.75 15.26
C ARG A 89 -21.40 -12.29 14.40
N GLU A 90 -21.41 -11.03 13.98
CA GLU A 90 -22.45 -10.49 13.08
C GLU A 90 -22.36 -11.09 11.67
N GLY A 91 -21.16 -11.42 11.19
CA GLY A 91 -20.95 -12.09 9.91
C GLY A 91 -21.33 -13.58 9.87
N GLN A 92 -21.72 -14.20 10.99
CA GLN A 92 -21.97 -15.65 11.07
C GLN A 92 -23.45 -16.04 10.90
N THR A 93 -24.40 -15.10 11.00
CA THR A 93 -25.84 -15.38 10.87
C THR A 93 -26.44 -14.98 9.51
N GLY A 94 -25.69 -14.28 8.67
CA GLY A 94 -26.11 -13.94 7.31
C GLY A 94 -24.95 -14.06 6.35
N ASN A 95 -25.15 -14.86 5.30
CA ASN A 95 -24.37 -14.81 4.05
C ASN A 95 -23.11 -15.70 3.99
N THR A 96 -23.31 -16.89 3.42
CA THR A 96 -22.32 -17.78 2.82
C THR A 96 -21.50 -17.18 1.66
N ALA A 97 -21.60 -15.87 1.40
CA ALA A 97 -20.73 -15.16 0.46
C ALA A 97 -19.50 -14.61 1.19
N ARG A 98 -18.63 -15.54 1.59
CA ARG A 98 -17.25 -15.29 2.02
C ARG A 98 -16.62 -14.33 1.03
N GLY A 99 -16.46 -13.06 1.42
CA GLY A 99 -15.69 -12.08 0.69
C GLY A 99 -14.31 -12.67 0.50
N SER A 100 -14.07 -13.22 -0.69
CA SER A 100 -12.78 -13.71 -1.11
C SER A 100 -11.89 -12.49 -1.22
N GLY A 101 -11.27 -12.12 -0.09
CA GLY A 101 -10.20 -11.15 -0.06
C GLY A 101 -9.28 -11.52 -1.21
N LYS A 102 -9.24 -10.65 -2.24
CA LYS A 102 -8.74 -10.99 -3.58
C LYS A 102 -7.36 -11.61 -3.40
N THR A 103 -7.30 -12.94 -3.36
CA THR A 103 -6.05 -13.65 -3.24
C THR A 103 -5.29 -13.22 -4.46
N ARG A 104 -4.12 -12.59 -4.25
CA ARG A 104 -3.30 -12.11 -5.35
C ARG A 104 -3.08 -13.32 -6.25
N LYS A 105 -3.70 -13.31 -7.42
CA LYS A 105 -3.61 -14.42 -8.37
C LYS A 105 -2.14 -14.70 -8.62
N ASP A 106 -1.80 -15.98 -8.66
CA ASP A 106 -0.46 -16.43 -9.00
C ASP A 106 0.01 -15.75 -10.32
N PRO A 107 1.29 -15.34 -10.43
CA PRO A 107 1.79 -14.62 -11.61
C PRO A 107 1.58 -15.37 -12.93
N TRP A 108 1.64 -16.72 -12.93
CA TRP A 108 1.42 -17.52 -14.14
C TRP A 108 -0.05 -17.52 -14.51
N THR A 109 -0.93 -17.63 -13.51
CA THR A 109 -2.39 -17.51 -13.72
C THR A 109 -2.76 -16.16 -14.30
N ARG A 110 -2.20 -15.07 -13.74
CA ARG A 110 -2.41 -13.71 -14.26
C ARG A 110 -1.92 -13.59 -15.70
N TYR A 111 -0.76 -14.15 -16.03
CA TYR A 111 -0.24 -14.15 -17.41
C TYR A 111 -1.19 -14.88 -18.38
N VAL A 112 -1.70 -16.05 -18.01
CA VAL A 112 -2.64 -16.82 -18.84
C VAL A 112 -3.96 -16.07 -19.01
N ASP A 113 -4.51 -15.49 -17.95
CA ASP A 113 -5.72 -14.66 -17.99
C ASP A 113 -5.55 -13.47 -18.96
N GLU A 114 -4.41 -12.77 -18.86
CA GLU A 114 -4.08 -11.68 -19.78
C GLU A 114 -3.92 -12.16 -21.23
N PHE A 115 -3.33 -13.34 -21.44
CA PHE A 115 -3.14 -13.94 -22.76
C PHE A 115 -4.47 -14.32 -23.41
N VAL A 116 -5.35 -14.98 -22.64
CA VAL A 116 -6.74 -15.33 -23.03
C VAL A 116 -7.51 -14.07 -23.42
N ARG A 117 -7.39 -13.00 -22.62
CA ARG A 117 -8.04 -11.72 -22.90
C ARG A 117 -7.49 -11.07 -24.16
N ARG A 118 -6.17 -11.06 -24.34
CA ARG A 118 -5.48 -10.42 -25.48
C ARG A 118 -5.87 -11.03 -26.83
N TYR A 119 -6.07 -12.35 -26.90
CA TYR A 119 -6.39 -13.03 -28.15
C TYR A 119 -7.88 -13.38 -28.31
N HIS A 120 -8.73 -12.97 -27.36
CA HIS A 120 -10.16 -13.28 -27.33
C HIS A 120 -10.43 -14.77 -27.57
N PHE A 121 -9.84 -15.62 -26.73
CA PHE A 121 -10.04 -17.07 -26.85
C PHE A 121 -11.52 -17.44 -26.72
N ASN A 122 -11.95 -18.41 -27.52
CA ASN A 122 -13.22 -19.08 -27.32
C ASN A 122 -13.13 -20.08 -26.15
N ASP A 123 -14.24 -20.70 -25.78
CA ASP A 123 -14.28 -21.53 -24.56
C ASP A 123 -13.41 -22.78 -24.65
N GLU A 124 -13.33 -23.41 -25.83
CA GLU A 124 -12.42 -24.54 -26.06
C GLU A 124 -10.94 -24.14 -25.94
N GLN A 125 -10.56 -22.99 -26.49
CA GLN A 125 -9.20 -22.45 -26.39
C GLN A 125 -8.86 -22.06 -24.95
N LYS A 126 -9.80 -21.47 -24.21
CA LYS A 126 -9.65 -21.16 -22.78
C LYS A 126 -9.41 -22.43 -21.98
N GLU A 127 -10.25 -23.45 -22.16
CA GLU A 127 -10.10 -24.72 -21.45
C GLU A 127 -8.74 -25.36 -21.72
N LYS A 128 -8.31 -25.40 -22.99
CA LYS A 128 -6.97 -25.88 -23.37
C LYS A 128 -5.87 -25.07 -22.70
N ALA A 129 -5.98 -23.74 -22.65
CA ALA A 129 -5.01 -22.87 -21.99
C ALA A 129 -4.92 -23.12 -20.47
N TYR A 130 -6.06 -23.28 -19.79
CA TYR A 130 -6.10 -23.57 -18.36
C TYR A 130 -5.58 -24.98 -18.03
N ARG A 131 -5.88 -25.99 -18.86
CA ARG A 131 -5.28 -27.33 -18.72
C ARG A 131 -3.76 -27.29 -18.86
N LEU A 132 -3.23 -26.50 -19.81
CA LEU A 132 -1.77 -26.30 -19.94
C LEU A 132 -1.17 -25.62 -18.71
N LEU A 133 -1.85 -24.60 -18.17
CA LEU A 133 -1.44 -23.92 -16.95
C LEU A 133 -1.39 -24.91 -15.78
N GLU A 134 -2.44 -25.70 -15.55
CA GLU A 134 -2.52 -26.67 -14.45
C GLU A 134 -1.36 -27.68 -14.50
N VAL A 135 -1.08 -28.25 -15.68
CA VAL A 135 0.03 -29.19 -15.88
C VAL A 135 1.38 -28.55 -15.51
N GLN A 136 1.58 -27.28 -15.86
CA GLN A 136 2.83 -26.59 -15.61
C GLN A 136 2.95 -26.11 -14.15
N LEU A 137 1.85 -25.68 -13.52
CA LEU A 137 1.79 -25.37 -12.10
C LEU A 137 2.13 -26.61 -11.27
N ARG A 138 1.53 -27.76 -11.56
CA ARG A 138 1.84 -29.02 -10.86
C ARG A 138 3.31 -29.41 -10.98
N LYS A 139 3.92 -29.23 -12.16
CA LYS A 139 5.37 -29.48 -12.35
C LYS A 139 6.24 -28.53 -11.54
N ARG A 140 5.92 -27.24 -11.56
CA ARG A 140 6.60 -26.21 -10.78
C ARG A 140 6.50 -26.53 -9.30
N ASP A 141 5.30 -26.78 -8.79
CA ASP A 141 5.06 -27.00 -7.37
C ASP A 141 5.78 -28.26 -6.87
N ASN A 142 5.75 -29.35 -7.64
CA ASN A 142 6.54 -30.55 -7.36
C ASN A 142 8.06 -30.28 -7.34
N TYR A 143 8.56 -29.45 -8.26
CA TYR A 143 9.98 -29.08 -8.28
C TYR A 143 10.36 -28.26 -7.05
N LEU A 144 9.57 -27.21 -6.75
CA LEU A 144 9.78 -26.33 -5.61
C LEU A 144 9.70 -27.11 -4.30
N GLN A 145 8.72 -27.99 -4.13
CA GLN A 145 8.60 -28.82 -2.93
C GLN A 145 9.85 -29.69 -2.69
N ARG A 146 10.44 -30.24 -3.76
CA ARG A 146 11.66 -31.05 -3.66
C ARG A 146 12.92 -30.21 -3.44
N LYS A 147 12.93 -28.96 -3.90
CA LYS A 147 14.05 -28.03 -3.80
C LYS A 147 13.98 -27.07 -2.62
N LEU A 148 12.86 -27.04 -1.90
CA LEU A 148 12.63 -26.16 -0.76
C LEU A 148 13.76 -26.21 0.28
N PRO A 149 14.27 -27.39 0.72
CA PRO A 149 15.36 -27.41 1.70
C PRO A 149 16.68 -26.82 1.18
N GLU A 150 16.95 -26.94 -0.12
CA GLU A 150 18.13 -26.37 -0.76
C GLU A 150 17.99 -24.86 -0.93
N MET A 151 16.79 -24.38 -1.27
CA MET A 151 16.46 -22.95 -1.32
C MET A 151 16.61 -22.30 0.06
N ASP A 152 16.03 -22.90 1.10
CA ASP A 152 16.12 -22.40 2.49
C ASP A 152 17.59 -22.29 2.94
N ARG A 153 18.41 -23.28 2.58
CA ARG A 153 19.86 -23.25 2.86
C ARG A 153 20.55 -22.08 2.15
N ILE A 154 20.31 -21.90 0.86
CA ILE A 154 20.94 -20.80 0.08
C ILE A 154 20.46 -19.44 0.57
N GLU A 155 19.17 -19.30 0.92
CA GLU A 155 18.63 -18.07 1.51
C GLU A 155 19.28 -17.76 2.87
N LYS A 156 19.55 -18.79 3.67
CA LYS A 156 20.30 -18.62 4.91
C LYS A 156 21.74 -18.20 4.64
N GLU A 157 22.43 -18.85 3.69
CA GLU A 157 23.79 -18.47 3.26
C GLU A 157 23.83 -17.01 2.77
N LEU A 158 22.81 -16.56 2.03
CA LEU A 158 22.67 -15.17 1.58
C LEU A 158 22.48 -14.18 2.72
N LYS A 159 21.70 -14.55 3.75
CA LYS A 159 21.48 -13.72 4.96
C LYS A 159 22.70 -13.63 5.86
N GLU A 160 23.49 -14.71 5.93
CA GLU A 160 24.69 -14.80 6.78
C GLU A 160 25.98 -14.30 6.10
N ALA A 161 25.94 -14.09 4.78
CA ALA A 161 27.07 -13.62 4.00
C ALA A 161 27.59 -12.26 4.49
N LYS A 162 28.89 -12.20 4.79
CA LYS A 162 29.55 -10.98 5.30
C LYS A 162 30.28 -10.22 4.21
N THR A 163 30.60 -10.91 3.12
CA THR A 163 31.36 -10.37 1.99
C THR A 163 30.52 -10.32 0.71
N ASP A 164 30.89 -9.44 -0.22
CA ASP A 164 30.22 -9.35 -1.52
C ASP A 164 30.36 -10.63 -2.34
N ALA A 165 31.53 -11.28 -2.28
CA ALA A 165 31.78 -12.53 -2.98
C ALA A 165 30.88 -13.68 -2.47
N GLU A 166 30.64 -13.77 -1.16
CA GLU A 166 29.70 -14.74 -0.59
C GLU A 166 28.26 -14.45 -1.01
N ARG A 167 27.86 -13.17 -1.01
CA ARG A 167 26.51 -12.74 -1.47
C ARG A 167 26.28 -13.08 -2.93
N GLU A 168 27.25 -12.76 -3.80
CA GLU A 168 27.18 -13.06 -5.23
C GLU A 168 27.08 -14.58 -5.47
N LYS A 169 27.89 -15.38 -4.76
CA LYS A 169 27.85 -16.84 -4.87
C LYS A 169 26.50 -17.42 -4.43
N ALA A 170 25.95 -16.96 -3.31
CA ALA A 170 24.65 -17.41 -2.82
C ALA A 170 23.52 -17.00 -3.79
N GLN A 171 23.55 -15.77 -4.30
CA GLN A 171 22.59 -15.29 -5.29
C GLN A 171 22.66 -16.10 -6.59
N ALA A 172 23.87 -16.36 -7.12
CA ALA A 172 24.05 -17.21 -8.30
C ALA A 172 23.52 -18.64 -8.07
N GLY A 173 23.65 -19.16 -6.85
CA GLY A 173 23.03 -20.43 -6.45
C GLY A 173 21.50 -20.40 -6.55
N LEU A 174 20.88 -19.34 -6.00
CA LEU A 174 19.43 -19.15 -6.04
C LEU A 174 18.90 -18.97 -7.47
N GLU A 175 19.61 -18.20 -8.30
CA GLU A 175 19.29 -18.03 -9.73
C GLU A 175 19.37 -19.37 -10.48
N LYS A 176 20.40 -20.18 -10.20
CA LYS A 176 20.54 -21.51 -10.80
C LYS A 176 19.40 -22.45 -10.39
N LEU A 177 18.91 -22.37 -9.15
CA LEU A 177 17.74 -23.13 -8.68
C LEU A 177 16.43 -22.64 -9.31
N ASN A 178 16.32 -21.35 -9.62
CA ASN A 178 15.13 -20.80 -10.28
C ASN A 178 15.12 -21.04 -11.79
N ALA A 179 16.26 -21.24 -12.44
CA ALA A 179 16.34 -21.43 -13.88
C ALA A 179 15.43 -22.54 -14.45
N PRO A 180 15.24 -23.71 -13.81
CA PRO A 180 14.25 -24.69 -14.25
C PRO A 180 12.81 -24.19 -14.20
N VAL A 181 12.43 -23.38 -13.21
CA VAL A 181 11.10 -22.78 -13.10
C VAL A 181 10.87 -21.81 -14.26
N ASP A 182 11.86 -21.00 -14.61
CA ASP A 182 11.79 -20.10 -15.76
C ASP A 182 11.65 -20.86 -17.09
N ARG A 183 12.38 -21.97 -17.25
CA ARG A 183 12.23 -22.86 -18.42
C ARG A 183 10.82 -23.45 -18.50
N MET A 184 10.24 -23.88 -17.38
CA MET A 184 8.85 -24.37 -17.35
C MET A 184 7.86 -23.26 -17.75
N PHE A 185 8.08 -22.03 -17.28
CA PHE A 185 7.26 -20.89 -17.69
C PHE A 185 7.40 -20.58 -19.17
N GLN A 186 8.62 -20.65 -19.72
CA GLN A 186 8.84 -20.46 -21.15
C GLN A 186 8.16 -21.54 -21.98
N GLN A 187 8.22 -22.82 -21.56
CA GLN A 187 7.48 -23.90 -22.20
C GLN A 187 5.96 -23.66 -22.18
N LEU A 188 5.42 -23.09 -21.09
CA LEU A 188 4.01 -22.68 -21.04
C LEU A 188 3.73 -21.59 -22.10
N LYS A 189 4.56 -20.56 -22.18
CA LYS A 189 4.43 -19.49 -23.18
C LYS A 189 4.46 -20.04 -24.61
N ASP A 190 5.42 -20.89 -24.92
CA ASP A 190 5.59 -21.44 -26.27
C ASP A 190 4.36 -22.27 -26.69
N ARG A 191 3.80 -23.07 -25.77
CA ARG A 191 2.57 -23.83 -26.03
C ARG A 191 1.34 -22.92 -26.17
N LEU A 192 1.22 -21.89 -25.34
CA LEU A 192 0.13 -20.91 -25.43
C LEU A 192 0.18 -20.14 -26.75
N GLN A 193 1.35 -19.84 -27.30
CA GLN A 193 1.50 -19.16 -28.59
C GLN A 193 0.96 -19.95 -29.78
N GLN A 194 0.79 -21.27 -29.64
CA GLN A 194 0.21 -22.13 -30.69
C GLN A 194 -1.32 -22.15 -30.68
N LEU A 195 -1.97 -21.73 -29.58
CA LEU A 195 -3.43 -21.78 -29.46
C LEU A 195 -4.21 -20.72 -30.26
N PRO A 196 -3.76 -19.45 -30.38
CA PRO A 196 -4.47 -18.46 -31.16
C PRO A 196 -4.54 -18.84 -32.64
N THR A 197 -5.63 -18.46 -33.31
CA THR A 197 -5.75 -18.58 -34.76
C THR A 197 -4.92 -17.50 -35.46
N ARG A 198 -4.69 -17.67 -36.78
CA ARG A 198 -3.99 -16.67 -37.59
C ARG A 198 -4.69 -15.30 -37.55
N ASP A 199 -6.01 -15.28 -37.55
CA ASP A 199 -6.79 -14.04 -37.54
C ASP A 199 -6.79 -13.38 -36.15
N GLN A 200 -6.87 -14.17 -35.07
CA GLN A 200 -6.67 -13.66 -33.70
C GLN A 200 -5.28 -13.00 -33.55
N ARG A 201 -4.23 -13.61 -34.13
CA ARG A 201 -2.87 -13.01 -34.12
C ARG A 201 -2.81 -11.69 -34.88
N LYS A 202 -3.40 -11.61 -36.07
CA LYS A 202 -3.46 -10.38 -36.86
C LYS A 202 -4.23 -9.28 -36.13
N LYS A 203 -5.38 -9.63 -35.54
CA LYS A 203 -6.22 -8.70 -34.79
C LYS A 203 -5.49 -8.15 -33.56
N ALA A 204 -4.90 -9.01 -32.74
CA ALA A 204 -4.12 -8.60 -31.58
C ALA A 204 -2.90 -7.74 -31.96
N ALA A 205 -2.26 -8.02 -33.10
CA ALA A 205 -1.16 -7.20 -33.62
C ALA A 205 -1.64 -5.80 -34.02
N LYS A 206 -2.80 -5.69 -34.67
CA LYS A 206 -3.42 -4.41 -35.05
C LYS A 206 -3.79 -3.58 -33.81
N GLU A 207 -4.48 -4.19 -32.85
CA GLU A 207 -4.87 -3.54 -31.59
C GLU A 207 -3.64 -3.02 -30.82
N ARG A 208 -2.52 -3.77 -30.81
CA ARG A 208 -1.29 -3.33 -30.16
C ARG A 208 -0.67 -2.10 -30.84
N ILE A 209 -0.75 -2.01 -32.16
CA ILE A 209 -0.29 -0.83 -32.91
C ILE A 209 -1.17 0.38 -32.59
N GLU A 210 -2.49 0.20 -32.57
CA GLU A 210 -3.45 1.25 -32.25
C GLU A 210 -3.28 1.77 -30.81
N GLN A 211 -3.15 0.89 -29.82
CA GLN A 211 -2.90 1.28 -28.43
C GLN A 211 -1.61 2.09 -28.26
N ARG A 212 -0.54 1.73 -28.99
CA ARG A 212 0.72 2.49 -28.97
C ARG A 212 0.54 3.89 -29.55
N GLN A 213 -0.22 4.03 -30.64
CA GLN A 213 -0.48 5.33 -31.26
C GLN A 213 -1.32 6.25 -30.37
N VAL A 214 -2.31 5.70 -29.65
CA VAL A 214 -3.13 6.48 -28.71
C VAL A 214 -2.27 6.96 -27.53
N GLY A 215 -1.51 6.07 -26.89
CA GLY A 215 -0.66 6.44 -25.74
C GLY A 215 0.48 7.39 -26.09
N GLU A 216 0.89 7.48 -27.36
CA GLU A 216 1.91 8.43 -27.82
C GLU A 216 1.33 9.82 -28.10
N ARG A 217 0.06 9.93 -28.50
CA ARG A 217 -0.64 11.22 -28.66
C ARG A 217 -0.87 11.93 -27.33
N ASP A 218 -1.18 11.17 -26.28
CA ASP A 218 -1.38 11.71 -24.92
C ASP A 218 -0.06 12.13 -24.24
N LYS A 219 1.08 11.63 -24.73
CA LYS A 219 2.43 12.00 -24.25
C LYS A 219 3.05 13.15 -25.04
N LYS A 220 2.32 13.79 -25.97
CA LYS A 220 2.82 15.01 -26.61
C LYS A 220 3.08 16.04 -25.50
N PRO A 221 4.35 16.39 -25.24
CA PRO A 221 4.70 17.17 -24.07
C PRO A 221 4.01 18.52 -24.18
N ALA A 222 3.24 18.88 -23.16
CA ALA A 222 2.89 20.27 -22.90
C ALA A 222 4.17 21.08 -23.07
N SER A 223 4.09 22.03 -23.99
CA SER A 223 5.11 22.96 -24.43
C SER A 223 6.21 23.17 -23.38
N LYS A 224 7.45 22.80 -23.73
CA LYS A 224 8.64 23.21 -22.97
C LYS A 224 8.47 24.69 -22.60
N PRO A 225 8.57 25.09 -21.31
CA PRO A 225 8.53 26.48 -20.93
C PRO A 225 9.63 27.20 -21.72
N THR A 226 9.22 28.18 -22.50
CA THR A 226 10.07 28.98 -23.36
C THR A 226 11.15 29.59 -22.49
N ARG A 227 12.40 29.14 -22.66
CA ARG A 227 13.55 29.68 -21.92
C ARG A 227 13.61 31.18 -22.18
N PRO A 228 13.55 32.06 -21.16
CA PRO A 228 13.61 33.50 -21.36
C PRO A 228 14.93 33.87 -22.04
N LYS A 229 14.85 34.69 -23.08
CA LYS A 229 16.02 35.18 -23.83
C LYS A 229 16.96 35.92 -22.87
N PRO A 230 18.28 35.64 -22.88
CA PRO A 230 19.24 36.41 -22.11
C PRO A 230 19.25 37.86 -22.62
N ASN A 231 19.03 38.80 -21.69
CA ASN A 231 19.05 40.23 -21.94
C ASN A 231 20.50 40.67 -22.12
N ASN A 232 20.90 41.00 -23.35
CA ASN A 232 22.20 41.62 -23.64
C ASN A 232 22.15 43.07 -23.16
N GLN A 233 22.72 43.35 -21.98
CA GLN A 233 23.10 44.71 -21.62
C GLN A 233 24.47 45.04 -22.23
N PRO A 234 24.60 46.15 -22.97
CA PRO A 234 25.89 46.66 -23.40
C PRO A 234 26.56 47.39 -22.23
N THR A 235 27.77 46.96 -21.86
CA THR A 235 28.63 47.69 -20.92
C THR A 235 29.36 48.84 -21.63
N PRO A 236 29.50 50.01 -20.99
CA PRO A 236 30.22 51.18 -21.49
C PRO A 236 31.75 51.03 -21.48
#